data_AF-A0AAV5TYI9-F1
#
_entry.id   AF-A0AAV5TYI9-F1
#
_cell.length_a   1.000
_cell.length_b   1.000
_cell.length_c   1.000
_cell.angle_alpha   90.00
_cell.angle_beta   90.00
_cell.angle_gamma   90.00
#
_symmetry.space_group_name_H-M   'P 1'
#
loop_
_entity.id
_entity.type
_entity.pdbx_description
1 polymer ?
#
loop_
_entity_poly.entity_id
_entity_poly.type
_entity_poly.pdbx_seq_one_letter_code
_entity_poly.pdbx_strand_id
1 'polypeptide(L)'
;EEPYVAVVYSDYLHLVCSSCFHEDAPLLIRKCKEAPLEACKGCHEVYYCGSACQQNDWKIHEAECKFLSTAVAVPSDIVRMIARLLIRRKRGDHDTFRAYNGRKFDDLMDHRSDFENMGANFDKVFNDTKNYVSIDYMVDREEIVRYVGKLLVNQFAIRGPVDTCIGNGLYIGICIFDHSCQPDLTRRSIGSKMILRSQNREQTLNKNLTVSYISPLACTEERRKLLRSNPFFFHCKCRKCEDTEQDGYARSIKCESCEGGICLVKDDSAPLRCMKCGITSSITHEEANKWNADVAIVEYFGSEDCALFIRKSMHIFSPPNMRDLAKKQS
;
A
#
# COMPACT_ATOMS: atom_id res chain seq x y z
N GLU A 1 8.01 -11.43 8.21
CA GLU A 1 7.80 -10.84 9.54
C GLU A 1 6.31 -10.90 9.85
N GLU A 2 5.94 -11.29 11.06
CA GLU A 2 4.56 -11.14 11.55
C GLU A 2 4.31 -9.67 11.93
N PRO A 3 3.09 -9.13 11.77
CA PRO A 3 2.85 -7.74 12.07
C PRO A 3 2.91 -7.49 13.57
N TYR A 4 3.49 -6.37 13.96
CA TYR A 4 3.45 -5.87 15.34
C TYR A 4 2.02 -5.49 15.75
N VAL A 5 1.30 -4.86 14.82
CA VAL A 5 -0.14 -4.60 14.87
C VAL A 5 -0.71 -4.74 13.46
N ALA A 6 -1.91 -5.30 13.34
CA ALA A 6 -2.64 -5.33 12.09
C ALA A 6 -4.15 -5.27 12.36
N VAL A 7 -4.89 -4.70 11.41
CA VAL A 7 -6.35 -4.64 11.39
C VAL A 7 -6.87 -4.97 9.99
N VAL A 8 -7.99 -5.69 9.94
CA VAL A 8 -8.78 -5.88 8.72
C VAL A 8 -9.60 -4.61 8.46
N TYR A 9 -9.71 -4.18 7.21
CA TYR A 9 -10.54 -3.04 6.82
C TYR A 9 -12.01 -3.26 7.17
N SER A 10 -12.70 -2.20 7.60
CA SER A 10 -14.08 -2.30 8.10
C SER A 10 -15.02 -3.03 7.12
N ASP A 11 -14.90 -2.75 5.82
CA ASP A 11 -15.73 -3.36 4.77
C ASP A 11 -15.51 -4.88 4.61
N TYR A 12 -14.36 -5.38 5.08
CA TYR A 12 -13.94 -6.78 4.94
C TYR A 12 -14.02 -7.57 6.25
N LEU A 13 -14.45 -6.96 7.37
CA LEU A 13 -14.46 -7.61 8.69
C LEU A 13 -15.24 -8.94 8.70
N HIS A 14 -16.37 -8.99 8.02
CA HIS A 14 -17.23 -10.17 7.92
C HIS A 14 -16.72 -11.22 6.91
N LEU A 15 -15.73 -10.88 6.09
CA LEU A 15 -15.18 -11.72 5.03
C LEU A 15 -13.76 -12.21 5.33
N VAL A 16 -13.08 -11.61 6.30
CA VAL A 16 -11.65 -11.84 6.53
C VAL A 16 -11.40 -12.14 8.00
N CYS A 17 -10.69 -13.23 8.27
CA CYS A 17 -10.29 -13.56 9.63
C CYS A 17 -9.39 -12.46 10.21
N SER A 18 -9.82 -11.87 11.33
CA SER A 18 -9.13 -10.77 12.01
C SER A 18 -7.79 -11.17 12.65
N SER A 19 -7.46 -12.47 12.68
CA SER A 19 -6.17 -12.97 13.18
C SER A 19 -5.20 -13.31 12.03
N CYS A 20 -5.60 -14.20 11.11
CA CYS A 20 -4.73 -14.72 10.07
C CYS A 20 -4.87 -14.03 8.70
N PHE A 21 -5.87 -13.17 8.53
CA PHE A 21 -6.18 -12.47 7.27
C PHE A 21 -6.49 -13.43 6.11
N HIS A 22 -6.97 -14.63 6.42
CA HIS A 22 -7.56 -15.50 5.42
C HIS A 22 -8.94 -14.96 5.02
N GLU A 23 -9.21 -14.91 3.72
CA GLU A 23 -10.52 -14.51 3.17
C GLU A 23 -11.45 -15.71 3.07
N ASP A 24 -12.69 -15.58 3.53
CA ASP A 24 -13.79 -16.47 3.16
C ASP A 24 -14.21 -16.12 1.73
N ALA A 25 -13.46 -16.60 0.74
CA ALA A 25 -13.67 -16.26 -0.66
C ALA A 25 -15.06 -16.75 -1.14
N PRO A 26 -15.76 -15.98 -1.99
CA PRO A 26 -17.02 -16.41 -2.60
C PRO A 26 -16.86 -17.75 -3.34
N LEU A 27 -17.95 -18.53 -3.36
CA LEU A 27 -18.09 -19.89 -3.90
C LEU A 27 -17.44 -20.15 -5.28
N LEU A 28 -17.12 -19.12 -6.08
CA LEU A 28 -16.54 -19.22 -7.42
C LEU A 28 -15.04 -19.60 -7.44
N ILE A 29 -14.30 -19.46 -6.32
CA ILE A 29 -12.90 -19.88 -6.19
C ILE A 29 -12.76 -21.08 -5.21
N ARG A 30 -13.87 -21.70 -4.78
CA ARG A 30 -13.85 -22.82 -3.85
C ARG A 30 -13.41 -24.12 -4.54
N LYS A 31 -12.10 -24.38 -4.55
CA LYS A 31 -11.58 -25.76 -4.60
C LYS A 31 -11.44 -26.40 -3.21
N CYS A 32 -11.58 -25.64 -2.12
CA CYS A 32 -11.43 -26.14 -0.75
C CYS A 32 -12.67 -25.82 0.12
N LYS A 33 -13.14 -26.84 0.86
CA LYS A 33 -14.28 -26.83 1.77
C LYS A 33 -13.89 -26.23 3.13
N GLU A 34 -13.83 -24.90 3.27
CA GLU A 34 -13.65 -24.28 4.59
C GLU A 34 -14.99 -23.74 5.14
N ALA A 35 -15.17 -23.84 6.45
CA ALA A 35 -16.35 -23.40 7.17
C ALA A 35 -16.44 -21.86 7.18
N PRO A 36 -17.65 -21.28 7.26
CA PRO A 36 -17.80 -19.82 7.35
C PRO A 36 -17.11 -19.27 8.60
N LEU A 37 -16.67 -18.02 8.55
CA LEU A 37 -16.05 -17.36 9.70
C LEU A 37 -17.02 -17.23 10.88
N GLU A 38 -16.51 -17.39 12.09
CA GLU A 38 -17.23 -17.23 13.35
C GLU A 38 -17.04 -15.81 13.90
N ALA A 39 -18.14 -15.10 14.14
CA ALA A 39 -18.10 -13.81 14.83
C ALA A 39 -17.66 -13.97 16.29
N CYS A 40 -16.89 -13.01 16.80
CA CYS A 40 -16.57 -12.93 18.22
C CYS A 40 -17.86 -12.79 19.04
N LYS A 41 -18.10 -13.70 19.98
CA LYS A 41 -19.30 -13.70 20.84
C LYS A 41 -19.37 -12.54 21.85
N GLY A 42 -18.29 -11.78 22.00
CA GLY A 42 -18.21 -10.64 22.91
C GLY A 42 -18.66 -9.34 22.24
N CYS A 43 -17.99 -8.96 21.16
CA CYS A 43 -18.28 -7.71 20.45
C CYS A 43 -19.14 -7.87 19.20
N HIS A 44 -19.21 -9.06 18.60
CA HIS A 44 -19.88 -9.33 17.32
C HIS A 44 -19.34 -8.57 16.09
N GLU A 45 -18.24 -7.81 16.23
CA GLU A 45 -17.69 -6.97 15.15
C GLU A 45 -16.53 -7.60 14.37
N VAL A 46 -15.80 -8.55 14.97
CA VAL A 46 -14.65 -9.22 14.33
C VAL A 46 -14.90 -10.71 14.15
N TYR A 47 -14.30 -11.28 13.11
CA TYR A 47 -14.58 -12.65 12.67
C TYR A 47 -13.31 -13.48 12.61
N TYR A 48 -13.42 -14.78 12.87
CA TYR A 48 -12.30 -15.71 12.93
C TYR A 48 -12.58 -17.00 12.20
N CYS A 49 -11.55 -17.67 11.67
CA CYS A 49 -11.69 -19.03 11.12
C CYS A 49 -12.18 -20.06 12.17
N GLY A 50 -12.04 -19.73 13.46
CA GLY A 50 -12.44 -20.55 14.59
C GLY A 50 -11.65 -20.19 15.84
N SER A 51 -11.81 -21.01 16.88
CA SER A 51 -11.26 -20.77 18.22
C SER A 51 -9.74 -20.59 18.26
N ALA A 52 -8.98 -21.28 17.40
CA ALA A 52 -7.53 -21.13 17.32
C ALA A 52 -7.09 -19.72 16.90
N CYS A 53 -7.75 -19.14 15.88
CA CYS A 53 -7.48 -17.78 15.43
C CYS A 53 -7.94 -16.75 16.47
N GLN A 54 -9.09 -16.97 17.11
CA GLN A 54 -9.56 -16.09 18.19
C GLN A 54 -8.57 -16.07 19.35
N GLN A 55 -8.09 -17.23 19.81
CA GLN A 55 -7.10 -17.34 20.90
C GLN A 55 -5.77 -16.65 20.54
N ASN A 56 -5.34 -16.74 19.28
CA ASN A 56 -4.12 -16.09 18.83
C ASN A 56 -4.23 -14.54 18.89
N ASP A 57 -5.37 -13.98 18.48
CA ASP A 57 -5.63 -12.52 18.55
C ASP A 57 -5.97 -12.04 19.97
N TRP A 58 -6.44 -12.94 20.86
CA TRP A 58 -6.97 -12.62 22.19
C TRP A 58 -6.02 -11.79 23.07
N LYS A 59 -4.70 -11.96 22.92
CA LYS A 59 -3.69 -11.19 23.67
C LYS A 59 -3.86 -9.67 23.55
N ILE A 60 -4.40 -9.22 22.41
CA ILE A 60 -4.73 -7.82 22.15
C ILE A 60 -6.24 -7.64 22.13
N HIS A 61 -6.96 -8.53 21.46
CA HIS A 61 -8.39 -8.40 21.27
C HIS A 61 -9.20 -8.48 22.57
N GLU A 62 -8.72 -9.10 23.65
CA GLU A 62 -9.45 -9.10 24.93
C GLU A 62 -9.79 -7.68 25.41
N ALA A 63 -8.84 -6.76 25.32
CA ALA A 63 -9.05 -5.35 25.68
C ALA A 63 -9.89 -4.64 24.61
N GLU A 64 -9.55 -4.84 23.33
CA GLU A 64 -10.26 -4.22 22.21
C GLU A 64 -11.74 -4.68 22.10
N CYS A 65 -12.04 -5.92 22.45
CA CYS A 65 -13.38 -6.50 22.45
C CYS A 65 -14.31 -5.71 23.37
N LYS A 66 -13.80 -5.27 24.53
CA LYS A 66 -14.56 -4.41 25.45
C LYS A 66 -14.87 -3.08 24.79
N PHE A 67 -13.89 -2.47 24.13
CA PHE A 67 -14.05 -1.19 23.41
C PHE A 67 -15.08 -1.32 22.28
N LEU A 68 -14.97 -2.36 21.44
CA LEU A 68 -15.90 -2.64 20.35
C LEU A 68 -17.31 -2.92 20.86
N SER A 69 -17.46 -3.71 21.92
CA SER A 69 -18.79 -4.08 22.47
C SER A 69 -19.60 -2.88 22.97
N THR A 70 -18.92 -1.77 23.29
CA THR A 70 -19.56 -0.52 23.74
C THR A 70 -19.59 0.57 22.68
N ALA A 71 -18.94 0.35 21.53
CA ALA A 71 -18.87 1.34 20.47
C ALA A 71 -20.21 1.44 19.73
N VAL A 72 -20.63 2.66 19.39
CA VAL A 72 -21.86 2.88 18.59
C VAL A 72 -21.71 2.33 17.17
N ALA A 73 -20.50 2.37 16.64
CA ALA A 73 -20.15 1.82 15.34
C ALA A 73 -18.66 1.42 15.35
N VAL A 74 -18.28 0.54 14.42
CA VAL A 74 -16.86 0.17 14.23
C VAL A 74 -16.04 1.43 13.88
N PRO A 75 -15.00 1.76 14.66
CA PRO A 75 -14.15 2.91 14.34
C PRO A 75 -13.34 2.70 13.06
N SER A 76 -12.86 3.80 12.50
CA SER A 76 -11.95 3.77 11.34
C SER A 76 -10.72 2.89 11.59
N ASP A 77 -10.16 2.34 10.50
CA ASP A 77 -9.01 1.41 10.57
C ASP A 77 -7.83 2.00 11.33
N ILE A 78 -7.54 3.29 11.12
CA ILE A 78 -6.44 3.98 11.82
C ILE A 78 -6.71 4.07 13.33
N VAL A 79 -7.94 4.34 13.76
CA VAL A 79 -8.32 4.39 15.18
C VAL A 79 -8.21 3.00 15.81
N ARG A 80 -8.59 1.94 15.09
CA ARG A 80 -8.40 0.55 15.55
C ARG A 80 -6.91 0.17 15.64
N MET A 81 -6.08 0.59 14.68
CA MET A 81 -4.62 0.40 14.76
C MET A 81 -4.02 1.13 15.99
N ILE A 82 -4.44 2.37 16.25
CA ILE A 82 -4.00 3.14 17.42
C ILE A 82 -4.44 2.45 18.71
N ALA A 83 -5.69 2.01 18.81
CA ALA A 83 -6.19 1.29 19.98
C ALA A 83 -5.35 0.04 20.28
N ARG A 84 -5.05 -0.76 19.25
CA ARG A 84 -4.15 -1.93 19.39
C ARG A 84 -2.73 -1.53 19.80
N LEU A 85 -2.18 -0.42 19.31
CA LEU A 85 -0.88 0.10 19.77
C LEU A 85 -0.91 0.54 21.24
N LEU A 86 -1.98 1.20 21.69
CA LEU A 86 -2.15 1.61 23.10
C LEU A 86 -2.26 0.39 24.03
N ILE A 87 -2.99 -0.65 23.61
CA ILE A 87 -3.06 -1.94 24.33
C ILE A 87 -1.65 -2.54 24.46
N ARG A 88 -0.89 -2.60 23.36
CA ARG A 88 0.50 -3.10 23.38
C ARG A 88 1.42 -2.28 24.28
N ARG A 89 1.30 -0.95 24.27
CA ARG A 89 2.04 -0.08 25.20
C ARG A 89 1.70 -0.43 26.66
N LYS A 90 0.43 -0.53 27.01
CA LYS A 90 -0.02 -0.86 28.37
C LYS A 90 0.52 -2.21 28.85
N ARG A 91 0.69 -3.16 27.94
CA ARG A 91 1.28 -4.48 28.19
C ARG A 91 2.81 -4.47 28.34
N GLY A 92 3.47 -3.34 28.07
CA GLY A 92 4.94 -3.25 28.05
C GLY A 92 5.58 -3.79 26.78
N ASP A 93 4.79 -4.05 25.72
CA ASP A 93 5.30 -4.61 24.47
C ASP A 93 6.21 -3.60 23.73
N HIS A 94 6.03 -2.29 23.96
CA HIS A 94 6.89 -1.26 23.38
C HIS A 94 8.37 -1.41 23.79
N ASP A 95 8.60 -1.77 25.06
CA ASP A 95 9.94 -1.89 25.62
C ASP A 95 10.53 -3.27 25.43
N THR A 96 9.69 -4.31 25.33
CA THR A 96 10.11 -5.72 25.31
C THR A 96 10.16 -6.32 23.90
N PHE A 97 9.28 -5.90 22.99
CA PHE A 97 9.25 -6.45 21.63
C PHE A 97 10.45 -5.95 20.81
N ARG A 98 11.07 -6.87 20.09
CA ARG A 98 12.12 -6.57 19.11
C ARG A 98 11.80 -7.34 17.83
N ALA A 99 11.88 -6.64 16.70
CA ALA A 99 11.82 -7.28 15.38
C ALA A 99 13.07 -8.15 15.13
N TYR A 100 13.07 -8.89 14.01
CA TYR A 100 14.17 -9.80 13.65
C TYR A 100 15.55 -9.12 13.55
N ASN A 101 15.57 -7.79 13.36
CA ASN A 101 16.77 -6.96 13.27
C ASN A 101 17.02 -6.11 14.53
N GLY A 102 16.37 -6.42 15.64
CA GLY A 102 16.53 -5.70 16.91
C GLY A 102 15.82 -4.35 16.99
N ARG A 103 15.10 -3.92 15.94
CA ARG A 103 14.32 -2.68 15.99
C ARG A 103 13.09 -2.79 16.89
N LYS A 104 12.67 -1.66 17.44
CA LYS A 104 11.44 -1.47 18.21
C LYS A 104 10.54 -0.40 17.60
N PHE A 105 9.34 -0.24 18.13
CA PHE A 105 8.33 0.70 17.64
C PHE A 105 8.83 2.16 17.64
N ASP A 106 9.58 2.56 18.67
CA ASP A 106 10.10 3.93 18.76
C ASP A 106 11.11 4.27 17.66
N ASP A 107 11.76 3.26 17.05
CA ASP A 107 12.75 3.47 15.99
C ASP A 107 12.11 3.83 14.63
N LEU A 108 10.77 3.81 14.52
CA LEU A 108 10.04 4.16 13.30
C LEU A 108 10.06 5.67 13.03
N MET A 109 10.15 6.07 11.76
CA MET A 109 10.01 7.48 11.36
C MET A 109 8.55 7.94 11.54
N ASP A 110 8.32 9.17 12.00
CA ASP A 110 6.95 9.69 12.16
C ASP A 110 6.58 10.86 11.24
N HIS A 111 7.56 11.54 10.63
CA HIS A 111 7.37 12.74 9.79
C HIS A 111 6.43 13.79 10.40
N ARG A 112 6.33 13.87 11.75
CA ARG A 112 5.34 14.72 12.42
C ARG A 112 5.45 16.19 11.99
N SER A 113 6.67 16.72 11.93
CA SER A 113 6.90 18.10 11.53
C SER A 113 6.46 18.36 10.08
N ASP A 114 6.63 17.40 9.17
CA ASP A 114 6.19 17.53 7.78
C ASP A 114 4.65 17.59 7.69
N PHE A 115 3.96 16.75 8.46
CA PHE A 115 2.50 16.78 8.56
C PHE A 115 1.97 18.11 9.11
N GLU A 116 2.57 18.61 10.20
CA GLU A 116 2.21 19.88 10.81
C GLU A 116 2.43 21.06 9.84
N ASN A 117 3.54 21.06 9.10
CA ASN A 117 3.86 22.08 8.11
C ASN A 117 2.88 22.13 6.92
N MET A 118 2.20 21.02 6.61
CA MET A 118 1.14 20.98 5.59
C MET A 118 -0.25 21.27 6.17
N GLY A 119 -0.36 21.65 7.44
CA GLY A 119 -1.63 21.95 8.09
C GLY A 119 -2.47 20.71 8.39
N ALA A 120 -1.87 19.53 8.50
CA ALA A 120 -2.60 18.33 8.91
C ALA A 120 -3.18 18.51 10.32
N ASN A 121 -4.49 18.31 10.47
CA ASN A 121 -5.16 18.30 11.76
C ASN A 121 -5.54 16.87 12.17
N PHE A 122 -4.96 16.40 13.27
CA PHE A 122 -5.20 15.08 13.85
C PHE A 122 -6.24 15.07 15.00
N ASP A 123 -6.89 16.20 15.28
CA ASP A 123 -7.88 16.31 16.36
C ASP A 123 -9.03 15.33 16.21
N LYS A 124 -9.48 15.09 14.97
CA LYS A 124 -10.52 14.08 14.71
C LYS A 124 -10.06 12.69 15.15
N VAL A 125 -8.86 12.27 14.75
CA VAL A 125 -8.32 10.95 15.12
C VAL A 125 -8.11 10.84 16.63
N PHE A 126 -7.63 11.91 17.27
CA PHE A 126 -7.50 11.97 18.73
C PHE A 126 -8.85 11.82 19.45
N ASN A 127 -9.86 12.59 19.04
CA ASN A 127 -11.19 12.54 19.65
C ASN A 127 -11.88 11.20 19.40
N ASP A 128 -11.78 10.65 18.18
CA ASP A 128 -12.31 9.32 17.86
C ASP A 128 -11.63 8.23 18.70
N THR A 129 -10.30 8.33 18.91
CA THR A 129 -9.56 7.42 19.79
C THR A 129 -10.01 7.54 21.24
N LYS A 130 -10.18 8.77 21.74
CA LYS A 130 -10.65 9.05 23.10
C LYS A 130 -12.05 8.50 23.36
N ASN A 131 -12.93 8.54 22.36
CA ASN A 131 -14.30 8.04 22.47
C ASN A 131 -14.38 6.50 22.35
N TYR A 132 -13.38 5.87 21.74
CA TYR A 132 -13.34 4.44 21.53
C TYR A 132 -12.57 3.68 22.63
N VAL A 133 -11.44 4.22 23.08
CA VAL A 133 -10.50 3.54 23.97
C VAL A 133 -10.76 3.91 25.42
N SER A 134 -10.70 2.93 26.34
CA SER A 134 -10.80 3.20 27.78
C SER A 134 -9.70 4.16 28.26
N ILE A 135 -10.06 5.04 29.20
CA ILE A 135 -9.15 6.03 29.80
C ILE A 135 -7.87 5.40 30.37
N ASP A 136 -7.91 4.14 30.82
CA ASP A 136 -6.76 3.41 31.37
C ASP A 136 -5.63 3.14 30.37
N TYR A 137 -5.95 3.22 29.07
CA TYR A 137 -5.01 3.01 27.96
C TYR A 137 -4.67 4.32 27.24
N MET A 138 -5.43 5.37 27.49
CA MET A 138 -5.31 6.63 26.76
C MET A 138 -3.98 7.33 27.12
N VAL A 139 -3.43 8.01 26.13
CA VAL A 139 -2.25 8.88 26.27
C VAL A 139 -2.61 10.30 25.85
N ASP A 140 -1.69 11.24 26.05
CA ASP A 140 -1.91 12.62 25.63
C ASP A 140 -2.00 12.76 24.10
N ARG A 141 -2.46 13.93 23.66
CA ARG A 141 -2.64 14.24 22.23
C ARG A 141 -1.35 14.14 21.44
N GLU A 142 -0.24 14.58 22.03
CA GLU A 142 1.06 14.62 21.36
C GLU A 142 1.53 13.21 21.00
N GLU A 143 1.33 12.28 21.90
CA GLU A 143 1.69 10.88 21.70
C GLU A 143 0.78 10.18 20.69
N ILE A 144 -0.52 10.51 20.65
CA ILE A 144 -1.42 10.01 19.59
C ILE A 144 -0.99 10.54 18.22
N VAL A 145 -0.60 11.81 18.11
CA VAL A 145 -0.08 12.39 16.86
C VAL A 145 1.19 11.66 16.41
N ARG A 146 2.09 11.34 17.34
CA ARG A 146 3.29 10.53 17.06
C ARG A 146 2.93 9.16 16.50
N TYR A 147 1.92 8.49 17.05
CA TYR A 147 1.46 7.19 16.57
C TYR A 147 0.85 7.29 15.16
N VAL A 148 0.05 8.32 14.91
CA VAL A 148 -0.52 8.58 13.58
C VAL A 148 0.59 8.77 12.55
N GLY A 149 1.58 9.61 12.84
CA GLY A 149 2.74 9.82 11.97
C GLY A 149 3.46 8.51 11.64
N LYS A 150 3.79 7.71 12.67
CA LYS A 150 4.41 6.38 12.47
C LYS A 150 3.54 5.45 11.62
N LEU A 151 2.23 5.43 11.84
CA LEU A 151 1.32 4.58 11.06
C LEU A 151 1.25 5.02 9.60
N LEU A 152 1.05 6.31 9.32
CA LEU A 152 0.94 6.84 7.96
C LEU A 152 2.20 6.54 7.13
N VAL A 153 3.37 6.64 7.74
CA VAL A 153 4.67 6.47 7.05
C VAL A 153 5.06 5.00 6.89
N ASN A 154 4.72 4.14 7.86
CA ASN A 154 5.34 2.81 7.99
C ASN A 154 4.37 1.63 7.84
N GLN A 155 3.05 1.87 7.76
CA GLN A 155 2.12 0.76 7.57
C GLN A 155 2.19 0.20 6.15
N PHE A 156 1.89 -1.09 6.02
CA PHE A 156 1.77 -1.77 4.74
C PHE A 156 0.38 -2.37 4.58
N ALA A 157 -0.19 -2.19 3.39
CA ALA A 157 -1.40 -2.89 3.00
C ALA A 157 -1.15 -4.41 3.00
N ILE A 158 -2.02 -5.14 3.69
CA ILE A 158 -2.12 -6.60 3.65
C ILE A 158 -3.01 -6.96 2.47
N ARG A 159 -2.51 -7.85 1.63
CA ARG A 159 -3.17 -8.21 0.36
C ARG A 159 -3.65 -9.65 0.35
N GLY A 160 -4.85 -9.81 -0.18
CA GLY A 160 -5.54 -11.07 -0.40
C GLY A 160 -4.97 -11.93 -1.54
N PRO A 161 -5.59 -13.09 -1.81
CA PRO A 161 -5.18 -14.00 -2.89
C PRO A 161 -5.25 -13.38 -4.29
N VAL A 162 -6.17 -12.43 -4.50
CA VAL A 162 -6.39 -11.72 -5.78
C VAL A 162 -5.86 -10.28 -5.75
N ASP A 163 -4.86 -10.01 -4.90
CA ASP A 163 -4.19 -8.71 -4.73
C ASP A 163 -5.07 -7.56 -4.18
N THR A 164 -6.27 -7.88 -3.72
CA THR A 164 -7.19 -7.00 -2.98
C THR A 164 -6.57 -6.55 -1.66
N CYS A 165 -6.61 -5.24 -1.37
CA CYS A 165 -6.18 -4.74 -0.06
C CYS A 165 -7.29 -5.03 0.95
N ILE A 166 -7.01 -5.87 1.94
CA ILE A 166 -7.97 -6.35 2.94
C ILE A 166 -7.70 -5.82 4.35
N GLY A 167 -6.60 -5.11 4.54
CA GLY A 167 -6.24 -4.53 5.82
C GLY A 167 -4.89 -3.84 5.79
N ASN A 168 -4.46 -3.36 6.96
CA ASN A 168 -3.15 -2.75 7.16
C ASN A 168 -2.40 -3.44 8.30
N GLY A 169 -1.08 -3.53 8.15
CA GLY A 169 -0.18 -4.07 9.16
C GLY A 169 1.09 -3.23 9.31
N LEU A 170 1.61 -3.16 10.53
CA LEU A 170 2.88 -2.51 10.86
C LEU A 170 3.95 -3.57 11.11
N TYR A 171 5.04 -3.55 10.34
CA TYR A 171 6.09 -4.57 10.36
C TYR A 171 7.44 -3.95 10.70
N ILE A 172 7.72 -3.80 12.00
CA ILE A 172 8.81 -2.96 12.54
C ILE A 172 10.16 -3.23 11.85
N GLY A 173 10.51 -4.51 11.66
CA GLY A 173 11.77 -4.90 11.06
C GLY A 173 11.85 -4.60 9.56
N ILE A 174 10.74 -4.69 8.83
CA ILE A 174 10.64 -4.38 7.40
C ILE A 174 10.64 -2.88 7.12
N CYS A 175 10.16 -2.04 8.06
CA CYS A 175 10.16 -0.58 7.92
C CYS A 175 11.57 0.07 7.91
N ILE A 176 12.64 -0.71 7.75
CA ILE A 176 14.02 -0.21 7.65
C ILE A 176 14.45 0.02 6.20
N PHE A 177 13.80 -0.68 5.26
CA PHE A 177 14.23 -0.68 3.86
C PHE A 177 13.74 0.56 3.15
N ASP A 178 14.69 1.31 2.60
CA ASP A 178 14.41 2.51 1.83
C ASP A 178 13.72 2.22 0.49
N HIS A 179 13.17 3.27 -0.09
CA HIS A 179 12.49 3.21 -1.36
C HIS A 179 13.46 3.07 -2.55
N SER A 180 13.10 2.22 -3.51
CA SER A 180 13.54 2.34 -4.90
C SER A 180 12.38 2.00 -5.85
N CYS A 181 12.25 2.75 -6.96
CA CYS A 181 11.30 2.41 -8.02
C CYS A 181 11.75 1.17 -8.83
N GLN A 182 13.00 0.73 -8.62
CA GLN A 182 13.53 -0.56 -9.06
C GLN A 182 14.09 -1.27 -7.81
N PRO A 183 13.23 -1.92 -7.01
CA PRO A 183 13.62 -2.45 -5.72
C PRO A 183 14.40 -3.76 -5.81
N ASP A 184 15.24 -4.03 -4.80
CA ASP A 184 15.94 -5.30 -4.65
C ASP A 184 15.03 -6.42 -4.10
N LEU A 185 13.99 -6.01 -3.36
CA LEU A 185 13.08 -6.88 -2.63
C LEU A 185 11.63 -6.61 -3.05
N THR A 186 10.92 -7.68 -3.42
CA THR A 186 9.47 -7.67 -3.59
C THR A 186 8.78 -8.07 -2.29
N ARG A 187 7.63 -7.46 -2.02
CA ARG A 187 6.78 -7.75 -0.86
C ARG A 187 5.65 -8.68 -1.26
N ARG A 188 5.36 -9.68 -0.43
CA ARG A 188 4.20 -10.56 -0.59
C ARG A 188 3.59 -10.85 0.78
N SER A 189 2.27 -10.73 0.88
CA SER A 189 1.52 -11.16 2.06
C SER A 189 1.15 -12.64 1.93
N ILE A 190 1.31 -13.41 3.01
CA ILE A 190 0.71 -14.73 3.17
C ILE A 190 -0.10 -14.68 4.46
N GLY A 191 -1.42 -14.50 4.32
CA GLY A 191 -2.24 -14.05 5.45
C GLY A 191 -1.71 -12.71 5.98
N SER A 192 -1.60 -12.58 7.30
CA SER A 192 -1.00 -11.42 7.95
C SER A 192 0.52 -11.35 7.86
N LYS A 193 1.21 -12.41 7.41
CA LYS A 193 2.67 -12.42 7.37
C LYS A 193 3.22 -11.72 6.13
N MET A 194 4.10 -10.75 6.32
CA MET A 194 4.82 -10.11 5.22
C MET A 194 6.12 -10.87 4.89
N ILE A 195 6.31 -11.22 3.63
CA ILE A 195 7.50 -11.89 3.11
C ILE A 195 8.20 -10.95 2.13
N LEU A 196 9.51 -10.76 2.35
CA LEU A 196 10.40 -10.10 1.39
C LEU A 196 11.12 -11.16 0.56
N ARG A 197 11.18 -10.97 -0.75
CA ARG A 197 11.86 -11.88 -1.68
C ARG A 197 12.72 -11.09 -2.66
N SER A 198 13.98 -11.47 -2.79
CA SER A 198 14.83 -10.96 -3.87
C SER A 198 14.69 -11.82 -5.13
N GLN A 199 14.89 -11.20 -6.29
CA GLN A 199 15.07 -11.92 -7.55
C GLN A 199 16.49 -12.50 -7.66
N ASN A 200 17.47 -11.90 -6.97
CA ASN A 200 18.83 -12.43 -6.89
C ASN A 200 18.89 -13.54 -5.83
N ARG A 201 19.18 -14.78 -6.26
CA ARG A 201 19.24 -15.96 -5.37
C ARG A 201 20.40 -15.92 -4.38
N GLU A 202 21.46 -15.19 -4.70
CA GLU A 202 22.63 -15.02 -3.84
C GLU A 202 22.51 -13.80 -2.91
N GLN A 203 21.36 -13.11 -2.95
CA GLN A 203 21.15 -11.91 -2.16
C GLN A 203 21.15 -12.21 -0.66
N THR A 204 22.09 -11.60 0.05
CA THR A 204 22.08 -11.57 1.51
C THR A 204 21.27 -10.37 1.99
N LEU A 205 20.36 -10.61 2.94
CA LEU A 205 19.53 -9.55 3.53
C LEU A 205 20.41 -8.56 4.29
N ASN A 206 20.33 -7.28 3.93
CA ASN A 206 21.00 -6.19 4.63
C ASN A 206 20.18 -4.90 4.48
N LYS A 207 20.44 -3.91 5.34
CA LYS A 207 19.65 -2.67 5.41
C LYS A 207 19.70 -1.78 4.16
N ASN A 208 20.70 -1.95 3.29
CA ASN A 208 20.85 -1.13 2.08
C ASN A 208 19.98 -1.63 0.92
N LEU A 209 19.33 -2.79 1.08
CA LEU A 209 18.36 -3.26 0.10
C LEU A 209 17.11 -2.40 0.13
N THR A 210 16.46 -2.32 -1.02
CA THR A 210 15.32 -1.42 -1.22
C THR A 210 14.03 -2.16 -1.49
N VAL A 211 12.92 -1.54 -1.13
CA VAL A 211 11.55 -1.97 -1.46
C VAL A 211 10.84 -0.83 -2.22
N SER A 212 9.78 -1.12 -2.97
CA SER A 212 9.01 -0.04 -3.62
C SER A 212 7.83 0.39 -2.75
N TYR A 213 7.80 1.62 -2.25
CA TYR A 213 6.68 2.14 -1.45
C TYR A 213 5.40 2.35 -2.25
N ILE A 214 5.55 2.67 -3.53
CA ILE A 214 4.46 2.94 -4.48
C ILE A 214 4.49 1.92 -5.63
N SER A 215 3.51 1.98 -6.52
CA SER A 215 3.56 1.21 -7.77
C SER A 215 4.77 1.67 -8.60
N PRO A 216 5.67 0.75 -9.01
CA PRO A 216 6.79 1.10 -9.88
C PRO A 216 6.35 1.34 -11.33
N LEU A 217 5.09 1.07 -11.69
CA LEU A 217 4.60 1.11 -13.07
C LEU A 217 4.23 2.52 -13.55
N ALA A 218 3.93 3.44 -12.64
CA ALA A 218 3.67 4.84 -12.99
C ALA A 218 4.92 5.50 -13.60
N CYS A 219 4.73 6.58 -14.39
CA CYS A 219 5.82 7.37 -14.92
C CYS A 219 6.62 8.07 -13.81
N THR A 220 7.83 8.51 -14.12
CA THR A 220 8.77 9.08 -13.16
C THR A 220 8.24 10.34 -12.48
N GLU A 221 7.54 11.18 -13.22
CA GLU A 221 6.89 12.37 -12.68
C GLU A 221 5.85 12.00 -11.62
N GLU A 222 4.90 11.12 -11.94
CA GLU A 222 3.85 10.68 -11.00
C GLU A 222 4.44 9.91 -9.82
N ARG A 223 5.44 9.05 -10.03
CA ARG A 223 6.16 8.38 -8.93
C ARG A 223 6.79 9.41 -7.97
N ARG A 224 7.50 10.39 -8.50
CA ARG A 224 8.14 11.44 -7.67
C ARG A 224 7.11 12.37 -7.02
N LYS A 225 5.98 12.64 -7.67
CA LYS A 225 4.86 13.39 -7.09
C LYS A 225 4.31 12.65 -5.88
N LEU A 226 3.96 11.37 -6.00
CA LEU A 226 3.51 10.54 -4.90
C LEU A 226 4.52 10.47 -3.73
N LEU A 227 5.81 10.35 -4.04
CA LEU A 227 6.87 10.27 -3.01
C LEU A 227 7.20 11.61 -2.34
N ARG A 228 7.00 12.74 -3.04
CA ARG A 228 7.12 14.08 -2.43
C ARG A 228 5.90 14.46 -1.59
N SER A 229 4.75 13.88 -1.92
CA SER A 229 3.51 14.09 -1.18
C SER A 229 3.45 13.26 0.10
N ASN A 230 2.41 13.53 0.91
CA ASN A 230 2.03 12.72 2.05
C ASN A 230 1.86 11.24 1.63
N PRO A 231 2.45 10.26 2.35
CA PRO A 231 3.14 10.38 3.65
C PRO A 231 4.68 10.39 3.60
N PHE A 232 5.30 10.55 2.42
CA PHE A 232 6.71 10.17 2.24
C PHE A 232 7.70 11.35 2.24
N PHE A 233 7.32 12.52 1.71
CA PHE A 233 8.09 13.77 1.80
C PHE A 233 9.54 13.74 1.27
N PHE A 234 9.86 12.92 0.26
CA PHE A 234 11.21 12.87 -0.29
C PHE A 234 11.25 12.84 -1.82
N HIS A 235 12.39 13.26 -2.39
CA HIS A 235 12.64 13.21 -3.82
C HIS A 235 13.45 11.96 -4.18
N CYS A 236 12.85 11.03 -4.93
CA CYS A 236 13.52 9.80 -5.36
C CYS A 236 14.56 10.05 -6.47
N LYS A 237 15.78 9.57 -6.23
CA LYS A 237 16.95 9.60 -7.14
C LYS A 237 17.45 8.18 -7.49
N CYS A 238 16.58 7.18 -7.45
CA CYS A 238 16.96 5.83 -7.85
C CYS A 238 17.24 5.75 -9.36
N ARG A 239 17.98 4.73 -9.80
CA ARG A 239 18.32 4.50 -11.21
C ARG A 239 17.12 4.64 -12.16
N LYS A 240 15.98 4.05 -11.82
CA LYS A 240 14.76 4.12 -12.65
C LYS A 240 14.18 5.54 -12.78
N CYS A 241 14.36 6.39 -11.77
CA CYS A 241 13.93 7.79 -11.84
C CYS A 241 14.94 8.70 -12.55
N GLU A 242 16.18 8.25 -12.72
CA GLU A 242 17.22 8.97 -13.46
C GLU A 242 17.32 8.51 -14.92
N ASP A 243 16.71 7.37 -15.26
CA ASP A 243 16.61 6.83 -16.61
C ASP A 243 15.49 7.50 -17.42
N THR A 244 15.82 8.62 -18.05
CA THR A 244 14.89 9.39 -18.90
C THR A 244 14.47 8.65 -20.17
N GLU A 245 15.27 7.67 -20.61
CA GLU A 245 14.96 6.88 -21.79
C GLU A 245 13.88 5.84 -21.47
N GLN A 246 14.05 5.07 -20.41
CA GLN A 246 13.03 4.11 -19.94
C GLN A 246 11.69 4.81 -19.65
N ASP A 247 11.74 6.00 -19.07
CA ASP A 247 10.53 6.80 -18.83
C ASP A 247 9.86 7.26 -20.13
N GLY A 248 10.65 7.69 -21.12
CA GLY A 248 10.14 8.06 -22.44
C GLY A 248 9.53 6.88 -23.19
N TYR A 249 10.03 5.66 -22.97
CA TYR A 249 9.42 4.42 -23.49
C TYR A 249 8.09 4.13 -22.81
N ALA A 250 8.00 4.28 -21.49
CA ALA A 250 6.75 4.10 -20.76
C ALA A 250 5.66 5.10 -21.21
N ARG A 251 6.04 6.33 -21.59
CA ARG A 251 5.13 7.36 -22.10
C ARG A 251 4.91 7.33 -23.61
N SER A 252 5.55 6.41 -24.34
CA SER A 252 5.58 6.44 -25.80
C SER A 252 4.23 6.18 -26.47
N ILE A 253 4.05 6.82 -27.62
CA ILE A 253 2.90 6.65 -28.52
C ILE A 253 3.33 5.90 -29.79
N LYS A 254 2.37 5.26 -30.47
CA LYS A 254 2.57 4.67 -31.79
C LYS A 254 2.76 5.77 -32.83
N CYS A 255 3.64 5.51 -33.80
CA CYS A 255 3.79 6.37 -34.96
C CYS A 255 2.59 6.20 -35.90
N GLU A 256 2.03 7.32 -36.36
CA GLU A 256 0.90 7.35 -37.30
C GLU A 256 1.32 7.02 -38.74
N SER A 257 2.62 7.12 -39.05
CA SER A 257 3.13 7.04 -40.43
C SER A 257 3.90 5.76 -40.75
N CYS A 258 4.20 4.90 -39.77
CA CYS A 258 4.86 3.62 -40.06
C CYS A 258 4.54 2.53 -39.04
N GLU A 259 4.47 1.29 -39.52
CA GLU A 259 4.19 0.14 -38.68
C GLU A 259 5.36 -0.16 -37.73
N GLY A 260 5.04 -0.36 -36.45
CA GLY A 260 6.01 -0.63 -35.39
C GLY A 260 6.89 0.56 -34.99
N GLY A 261 6.67 1.74 -35.57
CA GLY A 261 7.33 2.97 -35.13
C GLY A 261 6.74 3.48 -33.81
N ILE A 262 7.59 4.10 -32.99
CA ILE A 262 7.19 4.74 -31.74
C ILE A 262 7.78 6.14 -31.65
N CYS A 263 7.06 7.04 -30.97
CA CYS A 263 7.56 8.36 -30.62
C CYS A 263 7.75 8.39 -29.09
N LEU A 264 8.99 8.57 -28.64
CA LEU A 264 9.27 8.70 -27.20
C LEU A 264 8.84 10.07 -26.71
N VAL A 265 8.16 10.09 -25.57
CA VAL A 265 7.80 11.34 -24.91
C VAL A 265 8.90 11.64 -23.89
N LYS A 266 9.86 12.49 -24.28
CA LYS A 266 10.89 13.03 -23.39
C LYS A 266 10.50 14.46 -23.00
N ASP A 267 10.93 14.93 -21.84
CA ASP A 267 10.64 16.30 -21.41
C ASP A 267 11.53 17.26 -22.19
N ASP A 268 11.02 17.76 -23.31
CA ASP A 268 11.56 18.87 -24.09
C ASP A 268 10.45 19.45 -24.97
N SER A 269 10.54 20.76 -25.26
CA SER A 269 9.64 21.52 -26.15
C SER A 269 9.79 21.16 -27.65
N ALA A 270 10.49 20.06 -27.95
CA ALA A 270 10.69 19.56 -29.29
C ALA A 270 9.44 18.80 -29.78
N PRO A 271 9.19 18.72 -31.09
CA PRO A 271 8.11 17.89 -31.61
C PRO A 271 8.42 16.38 -31.45
N LEU A 272 7.41 15.58 -31.13
CA LEU A 272 7.51 14.12 -31.04
C LEU A 272 7.89 13.54 -32.41
N ARG A 273 9.03 12.87 -32.51
CA ARG A 273 9.50 12.23 -33.75
C ARG A 273 9.56 10.73 -33.61
N CYS A 274 9.14 10.03 -34.66
CA CYS A 274 9.22 8.59 -34.73
C CYS A 274 10.67 8.13 -34.76
N MET A 275 11.03 7.21 -33.86
CA MET A 275 12.38 6.62 -33.81
C MET A 275 12.74 5.77 -35.05
N LYS A 276 11.73 5.32 -35.82
CA LYS A 276 11.92 4.44 -36.98
C LYS A 276 11.98 5.21 -38.30
N CYS A 277 11.01 6.09 -38.55
CA CYS A 277 10.91 6.81 -39.83
C CYS A 277 11.28 8.30 -39.75
N GLY A 278 11.53 8.85 -38.56
CA GLY A 278 11.89 10.25 -38.35
C GLY A 278 10.76 11.26 -38.55
N ILE A 279 9.59 10.82 -39.00
CA ILE A 279 8.41 11.66 -39.22
C ILE A 279 7.92 12.21 -37.87
N THR A 280 7.58 13.49 -37.88
CA THR A 280 6.96 14.19 -36.75
C THR A 280 5.53 13.70 -36.57
N SER A 281 5.20 13.28 -35.35
CA SER A 281 3.85 12.92 -34.92
C SER A 281 2.90 14.12 -35.03
N SER A 282 1.65 13.90 -35.41
CA SER A 282 0.63 14.95 -35.32
C SER A 282 0.20 15.21 -33.87
N ILE A 283 0.32 14.18 -33.01
CA ILE A 283 0.08 14.25 -31.57
C ILE A 283 1.15 15.10 -30.90
N THR A 284 0.72 16.07 -30.09
CA THR A 284 1.59 16.96 -29.32
C THR A 284 2.11 16.30 -28.02
N HIS A 285 3.15 16.89 -27.42
CA HIS A 285 3.64 16.46 -26.10
C HIS A 285 2.55 16.56 -25.03
N GLU A 286 1.73 17.62 -25.06
CA GLU A 286 0.64 17.84 -24.10
C GLU A 286 -0.44 16.76 -24.21
N GLU A 287 -0.88 16.44 -25.44
CA GLU A 287 -1.86 15.37 -25.68
C GLU A 287 -1.32 14.01 -25.25
N ALA A 288 -0.06 13.69 -25.58
CA ALA A 288 0.55 12.44 -25.17
C ALA A 288 0.67 12.34 -23.64
N ASN A 289 1.06 13.42 -22.94
CA ASN A 289 1.12 13.44 -21.48
C ASN A 289 -0.27 13.28 -20.85
N LYS A 290 -1.29 13.97 -21.39
CA LYS A 290 -2.68 13.84 -20.93
C LYS A 290 -3.18 12.39 -21.05
N TRP A 291 -2.95 11.76 -22.19
CA TRP A 291 -3.35 10.36 -22.40
C TRP A 291 -2.63 9.41 -21.45
N ASN A 292 -1.32 9.61 -21.21
CA ASN A 292 -0.59 8.82 -20.23
C ASN A 292 -1.10 9.03 -18.79
N ALA A 293 -1.56 10.23 -18.44
CA ALA A 293 -2.20 10.50 -17.14
C ALA A 293 -3.56 9.78 -17.00
N ASP A 294 -4.37 9.76 -18.07
CA ASP A 294 -5.65 9.04 -18.08
C ASP A 294 -5.46 7.51 -17.90
N VAL A 295 -4.43 6.93 -18.52
CA VAL A 295 -4.03 5.52 -18.29
C VAL A 295 -3.66 5.28 -16.82
N ALA A 296 -2.87 6.17 -16.23
CA ALA A 296 -2.42 6.02 -14.85
C ALA A 296 -3.58 6.10 -13.83
N ILE A 297 -4.59 6.95 -14.08
CA ILE A 297 -5.80 7.05 -13.26
C ILE A 297 -6.61 5.75 -13.32
N VAL A 298 -6.77 5.19 -14.53
CA VAL A 298 -7.50 3.94 -14.75
C VAL A 298 -6.83 2.76 -14.04
N GLU A 299 -5.49 2.73 -13.94
CA GLU A 299 -4.77 1.72 -13.16
C GLU A 299 -4.98 1.82 -11.64
N TYR A 300 -5.27 3.02 -11.12
CA TYR A 300 -5.36 3.26 -9.68
C TYR A 300 -6.76 2.99 -9.12
N PHE A 301 -7.82 3.17 -9.93
CA PHE A 301 -9.21 3.07 -9.47
C PHE A 301 -9.97 1.80 -9.91
N GLY A 302 -9.39 0.96 -10.76
CA GLY A 302 -9.87 -0.41 -11.00
C GLY A 302 -11.35 -0.56 -11.34
N SER A 303 -11.93 0.29 -12.21
CA SER A 303 -13.32 0.16 -12.66
C SER A 303 -13.46 -0.68 -13.94
N GLU A 304 -14.66 -1.18 -14.22
CA GLU A 304 -15.03 -1.83 -15.50
C GLU A 304 -14.71 -0.98 -16.74
N ASP A 305 -14.55 0.34 -16.57
CA ASP A 305 -14.12 1.26 -17.63
C ASP A 305 -12.68 1.03 -18.10
N CYS A 306 -11.86 0.33 -17.31
CA CYS A 306 -10.46 0.05 -17.62
C CYS A 306 -10.30 -0.79 -18.89
N ALA A 307 -11.09 -1.86 -19.04
CA ALA A 307 -11.03 -2.71 -20.23
C ALA A 307 -11.56 -2.01 -21.50
N LEU A 308 -12.57 -1.15 -21.34
CA LEU A 308 -13.13 -0.33 -22.42
C LEU A 308 -12.15 0.78 -22.86
N PHE A 309 -11.49 1.43 -21.89
CA PHE A 309 -10.47 2.44 -22.15
C PHE A 309 -9.23 1.85 -22.81
N ILE A 310 -8.71 0.74 -22.29
CA ILE A 310 -7.59 -0.02 -22.90
C ILE A 310 -7.92 -0.39 -24.35
N ARG A 311 -9.11 -0.95 -24.62
CA ARG A 311 -9.54 -1.28 -25.99
C ARG A 311 -9.65 -0.07 -26.91
N LYS A 312 -10.17 1.06 -26.40
CA LYS A 312 -10.27 2.31 -27.17
C LYS A 312 -8.89 2.92 -27.44
N SER A 313 -7.94 2.84 -26.51
CA SER A 313 -6.65 3.52 -26.60
C SER A 313 -5.51 2.64 -27.15
N MET A 314 -5.78 1.36 -27.46
CA MET A 314 -4.79 0.43 -28.02
C MET A 314 -4.18 0.87 -29.35
N HIS A 315 -4.88 1.68 -30.14
CA HIS A 315 -4.35 2.24 -31.40
C HIS A 315 -3.34 3.38 -31.17
N ILE A 316 -3.35 3.97 -29.97
CA ILE A 316 -2.56 5.14 -29.59
C ILE A 316 -1.26 4.73 -28.90
N PHE A 317 -1.34 3.84 -27.91
CA PHE A 317 -0.18 3.49 -27.08
C PHE A 317 0.67 2.37 -27.67
N SER A 318 1.97 2.44 -27.41
CA SER A 318 2.94 1.45 -27.88
C SER A 318 2.85 0.12 -27.10
N PRO A 319 3.29 -1.01 -27.69
CA PRO A 319 3.30 -2.30 -26.99
C PRO A 319 4.09 -2.31 -25.67
N PRO A 320 5.25 -1.62 -25.52
CA PRO A 320 5.91 -1.45 -24.22
C PRO A 320 5.01 -0.83 -23.15
N ASN A 321 4.26 0.22 -23.49
CA ASN A 321 3.31 0.89 -22.60
C ASN A 321 2.15 -0.07 -22.20
N MET A 322 1.74 -0.94 -23.12
CA MET A 322 0.64 -1.90 -22.92
C MET A 322 1.05 -3.24 -22.29
N ARG A 323 2.33 -3.64 -22.36
CA ARG A 323 2.82 -4.91 -21.78
C ARG A 323 2.75 -4.93 -20.26
N ASP A 324 2.94 -3.78 -19.63
CA ASP A 324 2.82 -3.63 -18.18
C ASP A 324 1.35 -3.58 -17.73
N LEU A 325 0.45 -3.05 -18.57
CA LEU A 325 -1.01 -3.12 -18.40
C LEU A 325 -1.56 -4.54 -18.55
N ALA A 326 -1.09 -5.30 -19.54
CA ALA A 326 -1.59 -6.66 -19.84
C ALA A 326 -1.17 -7.69 -18.78
N LYS A 327 -0.01 -7.53 -18.13
CA LYS A 327 0.45 -8.41 -17.04
C LYS A 327 -0.39 -8.31 -15.76
N LYS A 328 -1.25 -7.30 -15.62
CA LYS A 328 -2.21 -7.19 -14.51
C LYS A 328 -3.49 -8.00 -14.73
N GLN A 329 -3.73 -8.50 -15.94
CA GLN A 329 -4.93 -9.29 -16.28
C GLN A 329 -4.67 -10.81 -16.36
N SER A 330 -3.42 -11.26 -16.17
CA SER A 330 -3.01 -12.67 -16.24
C SER A 330 -2.47 -13.19 -14.92
#